data_AF-A0A323UPF9-F1
#
_entry.id   AF-A0A323UPF9-F1
#
_cell.length_a   1.000
_cell.length_b   1.000
_cell.length_c   1.000
_cell.angle_alpha   90.00
_cell.angle_beta   90.00
_cell.angle_gamma   90.00
#
_symmetry.space_group_name_H-M   'P 1'
#
loop_
_entity.id
_entity.type
_entity.pdbx_description
1 polymer ?
#
loop_
_entity_poly.entity_id
_entity_poly.type
_entity_poly.pdbx_seq_one_letter_code
_entity_poly.pdbx_strand_id
1 'polypeptide(L)'
;MKDVMIDLETLGTRPGCVIRSIGALFFDPNSDALGAEFYVNVDRASCEAAGLYVDANTEAWWARQSKAAQEALLVDPQPLQDALWSFSAWWQSHGGERVWSHGANFDQPIIEAAYRAVGMQAPWSFWNSRCTRTLFDVANVDTRK
;
A
#
# COMPACT_ATOMS: atom_id res chain seq x y z
N MET A 1 10.04 -8.69 -14.00
CA MET A 1 10.17 -8.98 -12.55
C MET A 1 8.79 -9.38 -12.06
N LYS A 2 8.68 -10.20 -11.00
CA LYS A 2 7.39 -10.73 -10.53
C LYS A 2 7.03 -10.30 -9.11
N ASP A 3 8.03 -9.85 -8.36
CA ASP A 3 7.92 -9.42 -6.97
C ASP A 3 7.71 -7.92 -6.91
N VAL A 4 6.69 -7.52 -6.16
CA VAL A 4 6.32 -6.11 -5.99
C VAL A 4 6.26 -5.81 -4.51
N MET A 5 7.09 -4.87 -4.05
CA MET A 5 6.95 -4.28 -2.71
C MET A 5 5.86 -3.23 -2.75
N ILE A 6 4.98 -3.24 -1.75
CA ILE A 6 4.01 -2.16 -1.52
C ILE A 6 4.24 -1.52 -0.16
N ASP A 7 3.91 -0.23 -0.09
CA ASP A 7 3.89 0.58 1.11
C ASP A 7 2.68 1.52 1.05
N LEU A 8 1.91 1.61 2.15
CA LEU A 8 0.72 2.45 2.21
C LEU A 8 0.84 3.48 3.32
N GLU A 9 0.49 4.72 2.98
CA GLU A 9 0.15 5.71 4.00
C GLU A 9 -1.35 5.64 4.28
N THR A 10 -1.72 5.56 5.56
CA THR A 10 -3.09 5.26 5.99
C THR A 10 -3.52 6.11 7.17
N LEU A 11 -4.84 6.29 7.32
CA LEU A 11 -5.46 6.90 8.51
C LEU A 11 -6.07 5.83 9.42
N GLY A 12 -5.42 4.69 9.57
CA GLY A 12 -5.79 3.65 10.51
C GLY A 12 -4.91 2.42 10.35
N THR A 13 -4.95 1.51 11.32
CA THR A 13 -4.00 0.38 11.38
C THR A 13 -4.61 -0.98 11.07
N ARG A 14 -5.87 -1.02 10.61
CA ARG A 14 -6.61 -2.26 10.36
C ARG A 14 -7.33 -2.18 9.01
N PRO A 15 -7.62 -3.34 8.38
CA PRO A 15 -8.39 -3.39 7.14
C PRO A 15 -9.68 -2.59 7.20
N GLY A 16 -9.94 -1.83 6.14
CA GLY A 16 -11.10 -0.93 6.06
C GLY A 16 -10.79 0.51 6.45
N CYS A 17 -9.55 0.85 6.82
CA CYS A 17 -9.16 2.24 7.03
C CYS A 17 -8.94 3.00 5.72
N VAL A 18 -8.97 4.34 5.78
CA VAL A 18 -8.65 5.22 4.66
C VAL A 18 -7.18 5.07 4.27
N ILE A 19 -6.93 4.88 2.97
CA ILE A 19 -5.61 4.97 2.32
C ILE A 19 -5.40 6.41 1.85
N ARG A 20 -4.19 6.93 2.04
CA ARG A 20 -3.75 8.28 1.64
C ARG A 20 -2.73 8.25 0.51
N SER A 21 -1.94 7.19 0.39
CA SER A 21 -1.11 6.94 -0.78
C SER A 21 -0.84 5.45 -0.96
N ILE A 22 -0.48 5.07 -2.18
CA ILE A 22 -0.02 3.73 -2.56
C ILE A 22 1.34 3.91 -3.21
N GLY A 23 2.40 3.45 -2.54
CA GLY A 23 3.72 3.27 -3.12
C GLY A 23 3.94 1.81 -3.51
N ALA A 24 4.53 1.56 -4.66
CA ALA A 24 4.93 0.23 -5.06
C ALA A 24 6.15 0.23 -5.98
N LEU A 25 6.92 -0.86 -5.93
CA LEU A 25 8.05 -1.05 -6.84
C LEU A 25 8.28 -2.53 -7.14
N PHE A 26 8.63 -2.82 -8.39
CA PHE A 26 9.14 -4.13 -8.77
C PHE A 26 10.57 -4.30 -8.30
N PHE A 27 10.91 -5.49 -7.83
CA PHE A 27 12.29 -5.84 -7.48
C PHE A 27 12.58 -7.31 -7.79
N ASP A 28 13.87 -7.68 -7.76
CA ASP A 28 14.31 -9.07 -7.76
C ASP A 28 14.81 -9.45 -6.36
N PRO A 29 14.19 -10.43 -5.66
CA PRO A 29 14.63 -10.81 -4.32
C PRO A 29 16.00 -11.48 -4.27
N ASN A 30 16.61 -11.81 -5.41
CA ASN A 30 17.93 -12.47 -5.50
C ASN A 30 19.04 -11.55 -6.01
N SER A 31 18.75 -10.27 -6.24
CA SER A 31 19.74 -9.28 -6.70
C SER A 31 19.38 -7.88 -6.22
N ASP A 32 20.24 -6.89 -6.49
CA ASP A 32 19.96 -5.48 -6.19
C ASP A 32 19.13 -4.79 -7.30
N ALA A 33 18.55 -5.57 -8.23
CA ALA A 33 17.83 -5.02 -9.37
C ALA A 33 16.44 -4.48 -8.95
N LEU A 34 16.22 -3.20 -9.24
CA LEU A 34 14.94 -2.53 -9.13
C LEU A 34 14.28 -2.39 -10.50
N GLY A 35 12.95 -2.43 -10.51
CA GLY A 35 12.12 -2.36 -11.71
C GLY A 35 11.27 -1.11 -11.76
N ALA A 36 10.10 -1.24 -12.38
CA ALA A 36 9.14 -0.15 -12.47
C ALA A 36 8.69 0.29 -11.07
N GLU A 37 8.41 1.57 -10.93
CA GLU A 37 7.87 2.21 -9.72
C GLU A 37 6.44 2.67 -9.98
N PHE A 38 5.66 2.77 -8.92
CA PHE A 38 4.31 3.34 -8.91
C PHE A 38 4.11 4.14 -7.64
N TYR A 39 3.54 5.32 -7.78
CA TYR A 39 3.14 6.13 -6.65
C TYR A 39 1.86 6.88 -7.01
N VAL A 40 0.87 6.86 -6.12
CA VAL A 40 -0.34 7.66 -6.26
C VAL A 40 -0.85 8.09 -4.90
N ASN A 41 -1.25 9.36 -4.78
CA ASN A 41 -2.01 9.83 -3.63
C ASN A 41 -3.49 9.50 -3.82
N VAL A 42 -4.18 9.21 -2.72
CA VAL A 42 -5.58 8.80 -2.73
C VAL A 42 -6.44 9.85 -2.05
N ASP A 43 -7.51 10.26 -2.72
CA ASP A 43 -8.47 11.21 -2.18
C ASP A 43 -9.22 10.63 -0.99
N ARG A 44 -9.13 11.31 0.15
CA ARG A 44 -9.74 10.87 1.41
C ARG A 44 -11.26 10.80 1.28
N ALA A 45 -11.88 11.79 0.65
CA ALA A 45 -13.33 11.87 0.59
C ALA A 45 -13.91 10.69 -0.19
N SER A 46 -13.25 10.27 -1.26
CA SER A 46 -13.62 9.08 -2.01
C SER A 46 -13.48 7.77 -1.22
N CYS A 47 -12.49 7.67 -0.32
CA CYS A 47 -12.35 6.53 0.60
C CYS A 47 -13.51 6.49 1.61
N GLU A 48 -13.83 7.63 2.24
CA GLU A 48 -14.93 7.73 3.20
C GLU A 48 -16.28 7.46 2.52
N ALA A 49 -16.47 7.93 1.28
CA ALA A 49 -17.65 7.64 0.46
C ALA A 49 -17.80 6.15 0.10
N ALA A 50 -16.69 5.41 -0.02
CA ALA A 50 -16.67 3.97 -0.19
C ALA A 50 -16.88 3.19 1.14
N GLY A 51 -17.08 3.90 2.27
CA GLY A 51 -17.33 3.30 3.58
C GLY A 51 -16.07 2.93 4.35
N LEU A 52 -14.89 3.38 3.92
CA LEU A 52 -13.65 3.24 4.70
C LEU A 52 -13.64 4.22 5.88
N TYR A 53 -13.01 3.82 6.99
CA TYR A 53 -13.04 4.59 8.24
C TYR A 53 -11.71 5.32 8.51
N VAL A 54 -11.79 6.38 9.32
CA VAL A 54 -10.64 7.09 9.87
C VAL A 54 -10.49 6.75 11.36
N ASP A 55 -9.29 6.36 11.77
CA ASP A 55 -8.92 6.19 13.17
C ASP A 55 -8.39 7.51 13.74
N ALA A 56 -9.07 8.03 14.77
CA ALA A 56 -8.74 9.33 15.35
C ALA A 56 -7.32 9.40 15.95
N ASN A 57 -6.77 8.29 16.46
CA ASN A 57 -5.41 8.27 16.98
C ASN A 57 -4.39 8.37 15.84
N THR A 58 -4.66 7.71 14.73
CA THR A 58 -3.82 7.74 13.53
C THR A 58 -3.88 9.12 12.86
N GLU A 59 -5.05 9.74 12.81
CA GLU A 59 -5.20 11.13 12.36
C GLU A 59 -4.43 12.12 13.26
N ALA A 60 -4.54 11.98 14.58
CA ALA A 60 -3.79 12.80 15.53
C ALA A 60 -2.26 12.57 15.44
N TRP A 61 -1.83 11.36 15.08
CA TRP A 61 -0.43 11.06 14.80
C TRP A 61 0.05 11.73 13.51
N TRP A 62 -0.77 11.73 12.44
CA TRP A 62 -0.47 12.41 11.18
C TRP A 62 -0.34 13.92 11.32
N ALA A 63 -1.17 14.53 12.17
CA ALA A 63 -1.10 15.96 12.47
C ALA A 63 0.24 16.39 13.09
N ARG A 64 1.04 15.45 13.62
CA ARG A 64 2.37 15.68 14.20
C ARG A 64 3.52 15.50 13.20
N GLN A 65 3.24 14.98 12.00
CA GLN A 65 4.25 14.81 10.97
C GLN A 65 4.71 16.15 10.40
N SER A 66 5.86 16.17 9.73
CA SER A 66 6.39 17.38 9.12
C SER A 66 5.39 17.97 8.10
N LYS A 67 5.40 19.30 7.92
CA LYS A 67 4.55 19.95 6.92
C LYS A 67 4.78 19.37 5.52
N ALA A 68 6.04 19.10 5.16
CA ALA A 68 6.39 18.50 3.88
C ALA A 68 5.74 17.11 3.70
N ALA A 69 5.73 16.27 4.75
CA ALA A 69 5.06 14.97 4.69
C ALA A 69 3.54 15.10 4.55
N GLN A 70 2.93 16.08 5.22
CA GLN A 70 1.50 16.35 5.09
C GLN A 70 1.14 16.89 3.69
N GLU A 71 1.93 17.83 3.18
CA GLU A 71 1.74 18.44 1.85
C GLU A 71 1.96 17.44 0.73
N ALA A 72 2.90 16.49 0.89
CA ALA A 72 3.15 15.42 -0.08
C ALA A 72 1.89 14.58 -0.36
N LEU A 73 1.02 14.38 0.63
CA LEU A 73 -0.24 13.63 0.48
C LEU A 73 -1.38 14.44 -0.17
N LEU A 74 -1.15 15.73 -0.46
CA LEU A 74 -2.14 16.63 -1.08
C LEU A 74 -1.86 16.86 -2.57
N VAL A 75 -0.75 16.33 -3.09
CA VAL A 75 -0.37 16.48 -4.50
C VAL A 75 -1.20 15.53 -5.36
N ASP A 76 -2.08 16.09 -6.20
CA ASP A 76 -2.88 15.38 -7.21
C ASP A 76 -3.54 14.06 -6.74
N PRO A 77 -4.31 14.08 -5.63
CA PRO A 77 -4.94 12.87 -5.11
C PRO A 77 -6.01 12.37 -6.09
N GLN A 78 -5.94 11.08 -6.40
CA GLN A 78 -6.91 10.42 -7.28
C GLN A 78 -8.05 9.79 -6.47
N PRO A 79 -9.27 9.71 -7.01
CA PRO A 79 -10.34 8.94 -6.40
C PRO A 79 -9.89 7.49 -6.13
N LEU A 80 -10.35 6.90 -5.02
CA LEU A 80 -9.93 5.58 -4.57
C LEU A 80 -10.04 4.52 -5.67
N GLN A 81 -11.16 4.49 -6.38
CA GLN A 81 -11.39 3.52 -7.45
C GLN A 81 -10.39 3.69 -8.60
N ASP A 82 -10.10 4.93 -8.99
CA ASP A 82 -9.16 5.25 -10.07
C ASP A 82 -7.71 4.95 -9.68
N ALA A 83 -7.34 5.21 -8.42
CA ALA A 83 -6.03 4.86 -7.87
C ALA A 83 -5.81 3.34 -7.88
N LEU A 84 -6.80 2.57 -7.41
CA LEU A 84 -6.74 1.10 -7.40
C LEU A 84 -6.77 0.51 -8.82
N TRP A 85 -7.54 1.12 -9.74
CA TRP A 85 -7.52 0.72 -11.14
C TRP A 85 -6.14 0.95 -11.76
N SER A 86 -5.55 2.13 -11.54
CA SER A 86 -4.23 2.50 -12.07
C SER A 86 -3.14 1.59 -11.53
N PHE A 87 -3.18 1.28 -10.23
CA PHE A 87 -2.26 0.33 -9.61
C PHE A 87 -2.40 -1.08 -10.20
N SER A 88 -3.64 -1.55 -10.43
CA SER A 88 -3.90 -2.86 -11.06
C SER A 88 -3.39 -2.91 -12.50
N ALA A 89 -3.61 -1.84 -13.27
CA ALA A 89 -3.16 -1.73 -14.65
C ALA A 89 -1.62 -1.73 -14.73
N TRP A 90 -0.96 -0.96 -13.86
CA TRP A 90 0.49 -0.94 -13.73
C TRP A 90 1.06 -2.30 -13.31
N TRP A 91 0.42 -2.98 -12.35
CA TRP A 91 0.81 -4.32 -11.91
C TRP A 91 0.80 -5.31 -13.07
N GLN A 92 -0.30 -5.33 -13.83
CA GLN A 92 -0.49 -6.26 -14.95
C GLN A 92 0.47 -5.96 -16.11
N SER A 93 0.67 -4.69 -16.45
CA SER A 93 1.53 -4.30 -17.58
C SER A 93 3.01 -4.66 -17.37
N HIS A 94 3.44 -4.83 -16.12
CA HIS A 94 4.81 -5.22 -15.76
C HIS A 94 4.95 -6.69 -15.31
N GLY A 95 3.85 -7.46 -15.31
CA GLY A 95 3.86 -8.90 -15.00
C GLY A 95 3.98 -9.22 -13.51
N GLY A 96 3.39 -8.39 -12.64
CA GLY A 96 3.32 -8.63 -11.20
C GLY A 96 2.65 -9.95 -10.85
N GLU A 97 3.18 -10.66 -9.87
CA GLU A 97 2.65 -11.96 -9.41
C GLU A 97 2.60 -12.04 -7.89
N ARG A 98 3.66 -11.60 -7.20
CA ARG A 98 3.84 -11.71 -5.75
C ARG A 98 3.90 -10.34 -5.09
N VAL A 99 3.06 -10.15 -4.09
CA VAL A 99 3.01 -8.91 -3.31
C VAL A 99 3.83 -9.08 -2.04
N TRP A 100 4.66 -8.09 -1.75
CA TRP A 100 5.48 -8.00 -0.56
C TRP A 100 5.07 -6.77 0.22
N SER A 101 5.05 -6.89 1.54
CA SER A 101 4.92 -5.73 2.44
C SER A 101 5.76 -5.91 3.68
N HIS A 102 5.95 -4.82 4.42
CA HIS A 102 6.66 -4.81 5.69
C HIS A 102 5.73 -5.13 6.87
N GLY A 103 5.13 -6.31 6.83
CA GLY A 103 4.21 -6.80 7.86
C GLY A 103 3.01 -7.52 7.26
N ALA A 104 2.80 -8.78 7.66
CA ALA A 104 1.77 -9.63 7.09
C ALA A 104 0.33 -9.15 7.34
N ASN A 105 0.14 -8.22 8.28
CA ASN A 105 -1.17 -7.79 8.79
C ASN A 105 -1.48 -6.30 8.55
N PHE A 106 -0.67 -5.59 7.74
CA PHE A 106 -0.80 -4.16 7.52
C PHE A 106 -1.18 -3.83 6.06
N ASP A 107 -0.21 -3.56 5.19
CA ASP A 107 -0.47 -3.02 3.84
C ASP A 107 -1.38 -3.92 3.00
N GLN A 108 -1.02 -5.22 2.89
CA GLN A 108 -1.74 -6.17 2.04
C GLN A 108 -3.22 -6.32 2.46
N PRO A 109 -3.57 -6.63 3.73
CA PRO A 109 -4.97 -6.65 4.15
C PRO A 109 -5.73 -5.32 3.99
N ILE A 110 -5.05 -4.19 4.15
CA ILE A 110 -5.66 -2.85 4.02
C ILE A 110 -6.04 -2.57 2.57
N ILE A 111 -5.11 -2.70 1.62
CA ILE A 111 -5.42 -2.45 0.20
C ILE A 111 -6.44 -3.46 -0.34
N GLU A 112 -6.40 -4.72 0.09
CA GLU A 112 -7.43 -5.71 -0.28
C GLU A 112 -8.82 -5.32 0.22
N ALA A 113 -8.92 -4.72 1.41
CA ALA A 113 -10.19 -4.19 1.91
C ALA A 113 -10.68 -2.99 1.09
N ALA A 114 -9.76 -2.12 0.67
CA ALA A 114 -10.07 -1.00 -0.20
C ALA A 114 -10.57 -1.47 -1.58
N TYR A 115 -9.93 -2.48 -2.19
CA TYR A 115 -10.43 -3.15 -3.40
C TYR A 115 -11.86 -3.65 -3.22
N ARG A 116 -12.15 -4.37 -2.13
CA ARG A 116 -13.50 -4.87 -1.83
C ARG A 116 -14.52 -3.74 -1.66
N ALA A 117 -14.14 -2.63 -1.03
CA ALA A 117 -15.02 -1.48 -0.79
C ALA A 117 -15.51 -0.82 -2.09
N VAL A 118 -14.73 -0.90 -3.17
CA VAL A 118 -15.11 -0.39 -4.51
C VAL A 118 -15.53 -1.48 -5.49
N GLY A 119 -15.81 -2.70 -5.00
CA GLY A 119 -16.28 -3.82 -5.82
C GLY A 119 -15.22 -4.39 -6.78
N MET A 120 -13.93 -4.20 -6.48
CA MET A 120 -12.81 -4.68 -7.27
C MET A 120 -12.06 -5.81 -6.56
N GLN A 121 -11.18 -6.49 -7.30
CA GLN A 121 -10.29 -7.54 -6.77
C GLN A 121 -8.84 -7.08 -6.87
N ALA A 122 -8.03 -7.40 -5.86
CA ALA A 122 -6.60 -7.17 -5.89
C ALA A 122 -5.94 -7.96 -7.04
N PRO A 123 -4.86 -7.46 -7.65
CA PRO A 123 -4.28 -8.05 -8.86
C PRO A 123 -3.38 -9.27 -8.59
N TRP A 124 -3.28 -9.74 -7.35
CA TRP A 124 -2.58 -10.98 -6.97
C TRP A 124 -3.55 -12.06 -6.49
N SER A 125 -3.10 -13.30 -6.57
CA SER A 125 -3.79 -14.44 -5.95
C SER A 125 -3.53 -14.50 -4.45
N PHE A 126 -4.49 -15.00 -3.66
CA PHE A 126 -4.40 -15.02 -2.19
C PHE A 126 -3.20 -15.79 -1.60
N TRP A 127 -2.59 -16.71 -2.37
CA TRP A 127 -1.39 -17.47 -1.96
C TRP A 127 -0.06 -16.77 -2.30
N ASN A 128 -0.09 -15.61 -2.95
CA ASN A 128 1.08 -14.87 -3.43
C ASN A 128 1.56 -13.74 -2.51
N SER A 129 1.01 -13.67 -1.30
CA SER A 129 1.44 -12.75 -0.24
C SER A 129 2.78 -13.12 0.37
N ARG A 130 3.66 -12.13 0.59
CA ARG A 130 4.97 -12.27 1.23
C ARG A 130 5.16 -11.19 2.30
N CYS A 131 5.84 -11.54 3.39
CA CYS A 131 6.08 -10.65 4.52
C CYS A 131 7.59 -10.55 4.75
N THR A 132 8.16 -9.36 4.63
CA THR A 132 9.59 -9.16 4.86
C THR A 132 9.97 -9.31 6.33
N ARG A 133 9.09 -8.94 7.27
CA ARG A 133 9.36 -9.13 8.71
C ARG A 133 9.64 -10.59 9.07
N THR A 134 8.91 -11.53 8.46
CA THR A 134 9.16 -12.97 8.68
C THR A 134 10.53 -13.38 8.12
N LEU A 135 10.91 -12.86 6.94
CA LEU A 135 12.22 -13.13 6.36
C LEU A 135 13.35 -12.55 7.23
N PHE A 136 13.22 -11.30 7.67
CA PHE A 136 14.21 -10.63 8.50
C PHE A 136 14.36 -11.28 9.87
N ASP A 137 13.27 -11.68 10.50
CA ASP A 137 13.28 -12.40 11.77
C ASP A 137 14.06 -13.73 11.65
N VAL A 138 13.73 -14.54 10.64
CA VAL A 138 14.43 -15.82 10.37
C VAL A 138 15.91 -15.59 10.04
N ALA A 139 16.25 -14.47 9.38
CA ALA A 139 17.61 -14.11 9.02
C ALA A 139 18.39 -13.39 10.14
N ASN A 140 17.80 -13.19 11.32
CA ASN A 140 18.38 -12.39 12.43
C ASN A 140 18.78 -10.96 12.01
N VAL A 141 17.97 -10.31 11.18
CA VAL A 141 18.14 -8.90 10.78
C VAL A 141 17.23 -8.01 11.61
N ASP A 142 17.81 -7.10 12.40
CA ASP A 142 17.04 -6.12 13.18
C ASP A 142 16.63 -4.93 12.32
N THR A 143 15.32 -4.76 12.12
CA THR A 143 14.73 -3.71 11.30
C THR A 143 14.27 -2.49 12.10
N ARG A 144 14.50 -2.43 13.42
CA ARG A 144 14.00 -1.36 14.31
C ARG A 144 15.04 -0.25 14.56
N LYS A 145 15.87 0.05 13.58
CA LYS A 145 16.91 1.08 13.69
C LYS A 145 16.48 2.40 13.07
#